data_AF-A0A544Z233-F1
#
_entry.id   AF-A0A544Z233-F1
#
_cell.length_a   1.000
_cell.length_b   1.000
_cell.length_c   1.000
_cell.angle_alpha   90.00
_cell.angle_beta   90.00
_cell.angle_gamma   90.00
#
_symmetry.space_group_name_H-M   'P 1'
#
loop_
_entity.id
_entity.type
_entity.pdbx_description
1 polymer ?
#
loop_
_entity_poly.entity_id
_entity_poly.type
_entity_poly.pdbx_seq_one_letter_code
_entity_poly.pdbx_strand_id
1 'polypeptide(L)'
;MDRTRQAMGEMLVYLFAVFLITGGVLAFSYVPSGETVGYTGSYEPLRGVQMSAAYDSILDISFDVRGGLFVRQLHHRSAVLLGLGTVVWALLGRFRYALPVLGLAAAAALGGYGSADDLLSETFLARVPVPVWYGLHLVAALAVGALLVVSSRREAARQPRTAGFVAVTLGLSAMLIFLV
;
A
#
# COMPACT_ATOMS: atom_id res chain seq x y z
N MET A 1 6.11 -11.19 26.15
CA MET A 1 5.54 -11.41 24.81
C MET A 1 4.51 -10.33 24.42
N ASP A 2 3.70 -9.83 25.35
CA ASP A 2 2.64 -8.85 25.03
C ASP A 2 3.14 -7.51 24.48
N ARG A 3 4.22 -6.96 25.03
CA ARG A 3 4.81 -5.68 24.55
C ARG A 3 5.35 -5.77 23.12
N THR A 4 5.97 -6.88 22.75
CA THR A 4 6.48 -7.11 21.38
C THR A 4 5.33 -7.19 20.38
N ARG A 5 4.26 -7.91 20.75
CA ARG A 5 3.03 -8.02 19.95
C ARG A 5 2.32 -6.67 19.80
N GLN A 6 2.29 -5.85 20.85
CA GLN A 6 1.77 -4.49 20.80
C GLN A 6 2.64 -3.61 19.89
N ALA A 7 3.98 -3.68 20.04
CA ALA A 7 4.92 -2.90 19.24
C ALA A 7 4.74 -3.15 17.74
N MET A 8 4.67 -4.43 17.32
CA MET A 8 4.39 -4.79 15.94
C MET A 8 3.06 -4.21 15.44
N GLY A 9 2.01 -4.26 16.27
CA GLY A 9 0.71 -3.68 15.92
C GLY A 9 0.76 -2.16 15.71
N GLU A 10 1.49 -1.42 16.54
CA GLU A 10 1.66 0.03 16.34
C GLU A 10 2.51 0.34 15.11
N MET A 11 3.58 -0.43 14.88
CA MET A 11 4.40 -0.29 13.67
C MET A 11 3.58 -0.48 12.40
N LEU A 12 2.66 -1.46 12.37
CA LEU A 12 1.71 -1.65 11.26
C LEU A 12 0.78 -0.44 11.07
N VAL A 13 0.31 0.19 12.14
CA VAL A 13 -0.49 1.42 12.04
C VAL A 13 0.33 2.56 11.44
N TYR A 14 1.59 2.71 11.82
CA TYR A 14 2.47 3.75 11.26
C TYR A 14 2.82 3.49 9.80
N LEU A 15 3.14 2.24 9.44
CA LEU A 15 3.35 1.83 8.04
C LEU A 15 2.09 2.09 7.20
N PHE A 16 0.91 1.80 7.74
CA PHE A 16 -0.36 2.09 7.07
C PHE A 16 -0.60 3.59 6.90
N ALA A 17 -0.22 4.42 7.88
CA ALA A 17 -0.31 5.87 7.73
C ALA A 17 0.58 6.37 6.57
N VAL A 18 1.82 5.89 6.47
CA VAL A 18 2.71 6.24 5.34
C VAL A 18 2.14 5.74 4.02
N PHE A 19 1.66 4.49 3.97
CA PHE A 19 0.98 3.92 2.79
C PHE A 19 -0.23 4.76 2.36
N LEU A 20 -1.10 5.16 3.28
CA LEU A 20 -2.29 5.94 2.99
C LEU A 20 -1.94 7.36 2.50
N ILE A 21 -0.99 8.02 3.15
CA ILE A 21 -0.54 9.36 2.77
C ILE A 21 0.08 9.33 1.36
N THR A 22 1.00 8.40 1.12
CA THR A 22 1.65 8.26 -0.20
C THR A 22 0.65 7.86 -1.28
N GLY A 23 -0.30 6.96 -0.98
CA GLY A 23 -1.38 6.60 -1.91
C GLY A 23 -2.27 7.79 -2.26
N GLY A 24 -2.62 8.61 -1.27
CA GLY A 24 -3.35 9.86 -1.48
C GLY A 24 -2.59 10.85 -2.36
N VAL A 25 -1.27 10.97 -2.18
CA VAL A 25 -0.42 11.80 -3.06
C VAL A 25 -0.42 11.29 -4.49
N LEU A 26 -0.24 9.98 -4.69
CA LEU A 26 -0.25 9.36 -6.03
C LEU A 26 -1.60 9.49 -6.73
N ALA A 27 -2.70 9.42 -5.97
CA ALA A 27 -4.06 9.53 -6.48
C ALA A 27 -4.37 10.89 -7.14
N PHE A 28 -3.61 11.95 -6.85
CA PHE A 28 -3.80 13.25 -7.51
C PHE A 28 -3.38 13.24 -9.00
N SER A 29 -2.44 12.38 -9.38
CA SER A 29 -1.89 12.29 -10.74
C SER A 29 -2.29 10.99 -11.45
N TYR A 30 -2.88 10.03 -10.73
CA TYR A 30 -3.28 8.75 -11.29
C TYR A 30 -4.63 8.84 -12.03
N VAL A 31 -4.71 8.22 -13.21
CA VAL A 31 -5.92 8.17 -14.04
C VAL A 31 -6.48 6.74 -14.06
N PRO A 32 -7.59 6.43 -13.36
CA PRO A 32 -8.14 5.08 -13.31
C PRO A 32 -8.97 4.75 -14.57
N SER A 33 -8.35 4.74 -15.75
CA SER A 33 -9.03 4.48 -17.03
C SER A 33 -8.30 3.43 -17.87
N GLY A 34 -9.08 2.52 -18.47
CA GLY A 34 -8.60 1.54 -19.44
C GLY A 34 -8.62 2.04 -20.89
N GLU A 35 -8.89 3.34 -21.11
CA GLU A 35 -8.85 3.94 -22.45
C GLU A 35 -7.46 3.80 -23.07
N THR A 36 -7.40 3.38 -24.34
CA THR A 36 -6.14 3.24 -25.05
C THR A 36 -5.62 4.60 -25.50
N VAL A 37 -4.41 4.94 -25.07
CA VAL A 37 -3.68 6.16 -25.42
C VAL A 37 -2.31 5.80 -26.00
N GLY A 38 -1.73 6.71 -26.79
CA GLY A 38 -0.34 6.59 -27.23
C GLY A 38 0.59 7.34 -26.27
N TYR A 39 1.63 6.68 -25.77
CA TYR A 39 2.55 7.29 -24.81
C TYR A 39 3.37 8.42 -25.45
N THR A 40 3.36 9.58 -24.79
CA THR A 40 4.06 10.80 -25.26
C THR A 40 5.01 11.41 -24.22
N GLY A 41 5.23 10.72 -23.09
CA GLY A 41 6.07 11.21 -21.99
C GLY A 41 7.58 11.16 -22.23
N SER A 42 8.35 11.38 -21.16
CA SER A 42 9.81 11.51 -21.21
C SER A 42 10.57 10.19 -21.33
N TYR A 43 9.93 9.04 -21.06
CA TYR A 43 10.58 7.72 -21.18
C TYR A 43 10.63 7.27 -22.65
N GLU A 44 11.67 7.72 -23.36
CA GLU A 44 11.87 7.51 -24.80
C GLU A 44 11.57 6.09 -25.31
N PRO A 45 11.98 4.99 -24.63
CA PRO A 45 11.76 3.63 -25.13
C PRO A 45 10.28 3.26 -25.36
N LEU A 46 9.34 3.95 -24.71
CA LEU A 46 7.91 3.68 -24.86
C LEU A 46 7.20 4.71 -25.74
N ARG A 47 7.89 5.68 -26.34
CA ARG A 47 7.25 6.74 -27.13
C ARG A 47 6.48 6.15 -28.32
N GLY A 48 5.20 6.53 -28.43
CA GLY A 48 4.28 6.05 -29.47
C GLY A 48 3.72 4.64 -29.23
N VAL A 49 4.09 3.97 -28.14
CA VAL A 49 3.50 2.68 -27.75
C VAL A 49 2.07 2.92 -27.24
N GLN A 50 1.13 2.11 -27.73
CA GLN A 50 -0.25 2.12 -27.26
C GLN A 50 -0.35 1.40 -25.92
N MET A 51 -0.98 2.05 -24.94
CA MET A 51 -1.17 1.52 -23.58
C MET A 51 -2.47 2.08 -22.98
N SER A 52 -2.88 1.62 -21.80
CA SER A 52 -4.00 2.24 -21.10
C SER A 52 -3.61 3.61 -20.51
N ALA A 53 -4.60 4.50 -20.38
CA ALA A 53 -4.44 5.78 -19.70
C ALA A 53 -3.98 5.61 -18.23
N ALA A 54 -4.34 4.48 -17.59
CA ALA A 54 -3.83 4.12 -16.28
C ALA A 54 -2.32 3.87 -16.29
N TYR A 55 -1.83 3.04 -17.22
CA TYR A 55 -0.40 2.77 -17.33
C TYR A 55 0.39 4.02 -17.76
N ASP A 56 -0.14 4.83 -18.68
CA ASP A 56 0.43 6.12 -19.08
C ASP A 56 0.58 7.07 -17.87
N SER A 57 -0.45 7.23 -17.05
CA SER A 57 -0.38 8.07 -15.84
C SER A 57 0.63 7.54 -14.80
N ILE A 58 0.84 6.22 -14.74
CA ILE A 58 1.88 5.64 -13.88
C ILE A 58 3.27 6.02 -14.37
N LEU A 59 3.50 6.03 -15.68
CA LEU A 59 4.77 6.46 -16.26
C LEU A 59 4.98 7.97 -16.03
N ASP A 60 3.96 8.79 -16.22
CA ASP A 60 4.00 10.23 -15.91
C ASP A 60 4.40 10.49 -14.45
N ILE A 61 3.75 9.82 -13.49
CA ILE A 61 4.13 9.90 -12.06
C ILE A 61 5.59 9.51 -11.85
N SER A 62 6.10 8.54 -12.60
CA SER A 62 7.44 8.00 -12.41
C SER A 62 8.53 8.90 -12.95
N PHE A 63 8.30 9.51 -14.11
CA PHE A 63 9.35 10.17 -14.87
C PHE A 63 9.18 11.68 -14.94
N ASP A 64 7.95 12.18 -14.83
CA ASP A 64 7.61 13.57 -15.14
C ASP A 64 7.11 14.35 -13.91
N VAL A 65 6.47 13.67 -12.94
CA VAL A 65 6.09 14.29 -11.66
C VAL A 65 7.30 14.39 -10.72
N ARG A 66 7.61 15.62 -10.25
CA ARG A 66 8.72 15.87 -9.32
C ARG A 66 8.56 15.06 -8.04
N GLY A 67 9.49 14.14 -7.79
CA GLY A 67 9.47 13.25 -6.62
C GLY A 67 8.47 12.10 -6.72
N GLY A 68 7.76 11.94 -7.84
CA GLY A 68 6.73 10.92 -8.00
C GLY A 68 7.28 9.50 -7.93
N LEU A 69 8.44 9.21 -8.56
CA LEU A 69 9.11 7.91 -8.41
C LEU A 69 9.44 7.59 -6.94
N PHE A 70 9.93 8.57 -6.20
CA PHE A 70 10.24 8.38 -4.78
C PHE A 70 8.98 8.05 -3.98
N VAL A 71 7.88 8.78 -4.19
CA VAL A 71 6.59 8.50 -3.53
C VAL A 71 6.05 7.12 -3.91
N ARG A 72 6.17 6.70 -5.19
CA ARG A 72 5.79 5.35 -5.64
C ARG A 72 6.60 4.27 -4.93
N GLN A 73 7.92 4.43 -4.85
CA GLN A 73 8.79 3.49 -4.15
C GLN A 73 8.47 3.42 -2.65
N LEU A 74 8.23 4.58 -2.03
CA LEU A 74 7.85 4.66 -0.62
C LEU A 74 6.49 3.98 -0.35
N HIS A 75 5.51 4.17 -1.24
CA HIS A 75 4.21 3.52 -1.18
C HIS A 75 4.33 2.01 -1.28
N HIS A 76 5.07 1.52 -2.29
CA HIS A 76 5.28 0.09 -2.51
C HIS A 76 6.04 -0.56 -1.34
N ARG A 77 7.14 0.05 -0.88
CA ARG A 77 7.90 -0.44 0.29
C ARG A 77 7.03 -0.53 1.54
N SER A 78 6.19 0.48 1.78
CA SER A 78 5.24 0.47 2.90
C SER A 78 4.24 -0.68 2.79
N ALA A 79 3.74 -0.97 1.58
CA ALA A 79 2.84 -2.10 1.33
C ALA A 79 3.52 -3.46 1.59
N VAL A 80 4.76 -3.64 1.13
CA VAL A 80 5.55 -4.86 1.38
C VAL A 80 5.80 -5.05 2.89
N LEU A 81 6.23 -3.99 3.58
CA LEU A 81 6.47 -4.02 5.03
C LEU A 81 5.18 -4.28 5.82
N LEU A 82 4.04 -3.75 5.38
CA LEU A 82 2.74 -4.08 5.97
C LEU A 82 2.43 -5.58 5.86
N GLY A 83 2.63 -6.18 4.68
CA GLY A 83 2.43 -7.60 4.49
C GLY A 83 3.33 -8.46 5.38
N LEU A 84 4.64 -8.24 5.31
CA LEU A 84 5.63 -8.97 6.12
C LEU A 84 5.41 -8.77 7.62
N GLY A 85 5.19 -7.53 8.05
CA GLY A 85 4.91 -7.20 9.44
C GLY A 85 3.62 -7.88 9.94
N THR A 86 2.60 -8.00 9.09
CA THR A 86 1.36 -8.70 9.47
C THR A 86 1.57 -10.20 9.61
N VAL A 87 2.43 -10.82 8.79
CA VAL A 87 2.86 -12.21 8.99
C VAL A 87 3.53 -12.39 10.35
N VAL A 88 4.52 -11.54 10.67
CA VAL A 88 5.18 -11.57 11.98
C VAL A 88 4.16 -11.35 13.11
N TRP A 89 3.22 -10.43 12.93
CA TRP A 89 2.15 -10.17 13.89
C TRP A 89 1.24 -11.37 14.14
N ALA A 90 0.95 -12.16 13.09
CA ALA A 90 0.26 -13.44 13.21
C ALA A 90 1.09 -14.44 14.03
N LEU A 91 2.38 -14.59 13.71
CA LEU A 91 3.31 -15.49 14.41
C LEU A 91 3.48 -15.13 15.90
N LEU A 92 3.36 -13.83 16.24
CA LEU A 92 3.31 -13.35 17.63
C LEU A 92 1.97 -13.63 18.35
N GLY A 93 1.05 -14.38 17.72
CA GLY A 93 -0.20 -14.86 18.31
C GLY A 93 -1.41 -13.97 18.07
N ARG A 94 -1.35 -12.97 17.18
CA ARG A 94 -2.46 -12.02 16.94
C ARG A 94 -3.38 -12.41 15.78
N PHE A 95 -3.58 -13.72 15.57
CA PHE A 95 -4.32 -14.31 14.44
C PHE A 95 -5.66 -13.66 14.12
N ARG A 96 -6.47 -13.36 15.16
CA ARG A 96 -7.82 -12.78 15.00
C ARG A 96 -7.88 -11.49 14.18
N TYR A 97 -6.80 -10.73 14.15
CA TYR A 97 -6.67 -9.52 13.33
C TYR A 97 -5.68 -9.71 12.19
N ALA A 98 -4.60 -10.45 12.42
CA ALA A 98 -3.59 -10.62 11.41
C ALA A 98 -4.11 -11.37 10.18
N LEU A 99 -4.95 -12.40 10.34
CA LEU A 99 -5.51 -13.14 9.20
C LEU A 99 -6.44 -12.29 8.31
N PRO A 100 -7.46 -11.58 8.84
CA PRO A 100 -8.28 -10.72 7.99
C PRO A 100 -7.48 -9.55 7.41
N VAL A 101 -6.50 -8.99 8.14
CA VAL A 101 -5.60 -7.96 7.59
C VAL A 101 -4.75 -8.52 6.44
N LEU A 102 -4.20 -9.74 6.55
CA LEU A 102 -3.46 -10.38 5.46
C LEU A 102 -4.33 -10.61 4.23
N GLY A 103 -5.55 -11.13 4.40
CA GLY A 103 -6.48 -11.35 3.29
C GLY A 103 -6.86 -10.05 2.59
N LEU A 104 -7.17 -9.00 3.34
CA LEU A 104 -7.51 -7.69 2.80
C LEU A 104 -6.29 -7.00 2.17
N ALA A 105 -5.10 -7.13 2.77
CA ALA A 105 -3.87 -6.60 2.20
C ALA A 105 -3.51 -7.29 0.87
N ALA A 106 -3.73 -8.61 0.76
CA ALA A 106 -3.59 -9.33 -0.50
C ALA A 106 -4.61 -8.87 -1.55
N ALA A 107 -5.87 -8.66 -1.17
CA ALA A 107 -6.88 -8.11 -2.06
C ALA A 107 -6.55 -6.67 -2.51
N ALA A 108 -6.04 -5.83 -1.60
CA ALA A 108 -5.58 -4.48 -1.91
C ALA A 108 -4.39 -4.50 -2.86
N ALA A 109 -3.40 -5.38 -2.63
CA ALA A 109 -2.25 -5.55 -3.51
C ALA A 109 -2.68 -6.01 -4.91
N LEU A 110 -3.56 -7.01 -4.99
CA LEU A 110 -4.12 -7.48 -6.26
C LEU A 110 -4.88 -6.36 -6.99
N GLY A 111 -5.70 -5.59 -6.28
CA GLY A 111 -6.39 -4.42 -6.84
C GLY A 111 -5.42 -3.34 -7.34
N GLY A 112 -4.31 -3.13 -6.63
CA GLY A 112 -3.25 -2.22 -7.06
C GLY A 112 -2.63 -2.65 -8.39
N TYR A 113 -2.22 -3.92 -8.50
CA TYR A 113 -1.69 -4.48 -9.76
C TYR A 113 -2.73 -4.46 -10.89
N GLY A 114 -3.99 -4.81 -10.60
CA GLY A 114 -5.05 -4.74 -11.61
C GLY A 114 -5.34 -3.31 -12.08
N SER A 115 -5.17 -2.32 -11.20
CA SER A 115 -5.34 -0.91 -11.56
C SER A 115 -4.15 -0.34 -12.35
N ALA A 116 -2.98 -0.98 -12.26
CA ALA A 116 -1.82 -0.62 -13.06
C ALA A 116 -1.92 -1.10 -14.52
N ASP A 117 -2.80 -2.07 -14.79
CA ASP A 117 -3.01 -2.65 -16.11
C ASP A 117 -1.71 -3.12 -16.79
N ASP A 118 -0.80 -3.69 -15.98
CA ASP A 118 0.52 -4.15 -16.39
C ASP A 118 0.63 -5.68 -16.36
N LEU A 119 1.05 -6.27 -15.25
CA LEU A 119 1.34 -7.69 -15.04
C LEU A 119 0.10 -8.58 -15.17
N LEU A 120 -1.09 -8.04 -14.89
CA LEU A 120 -2.34 -8.79 -14.96
C LEU A 120 -3.01 -8.72 -16.33
N SER A 121 -2.54 -7.84 -17.23
CA SER A 121 -3.14 -7.59 -18.55
C SER A 121 -3.07 -8.80 -19.48
N GLU A 122 -2.10 -9.70 -19.27
CA GLU A 122 -1.94 -10.94 -20.05
C GLU A 122 -2.72 -12.14 -19.47
N THR A 123 -3.45 -11.94 -18.37
CA THR A 123 -4.17 -13.02 -17.67
C THR A 123 -5.68 -12.92 -17.89
N PHE A 124 -6.44 -13.92 -17.42
CA PHE A 124 -7.91 -13.85 -17.47
C PHE A 124 -8.48 -12.67 -16.66
N LEU A 125 -7.70 -12.11 -15.72
CA LEU A 125 -8.09 -10.98 -14.87
C LEU A 125 -8.15 -9.65 -15.65
N ALA A 126 -7.55 -9.57 -16.83
CA ALA A 126 -7.59 -8.39 -17.71
C ALA A 126 -9.00 -7.98 -18.16
N ARG A 127 -9.98 -8.89 -18.03
CA ARG A 127 -11.39 -8.60 -18.36
C ARG A 127 -12.07 -7.68 -17.35
N VAL A 128 -11.49 -7.51 -16.17
CA VAL A 128 -12.05 -6.65 -15.12
C VAL A 128 -11.60 -5.21 -15.40
N PRO A 129 -12.55 -4.24 -15.49
CA PRO A 129 -12.19 -2.85 -15.80
C PRO A 129 -11.28 -2.22 -14.74
N VAL A 130 -10.32 -1.40 -15.19
CA VAL A 130 -9.39 -0.64 -14.32
C VAL A 130 -10.09 0.10 -13.16
N PRO A 131 -11.21 0.84 -13.36
CA PRO A 131 -11.90 1.50 -12.25
C PRO A 131 -12.38 0.52 -11.16
N VAL A 132 -12.74 -0.71 -11.52
CA VAL A 132 -13.18 -1.74 -10.57
C VAL A 132 -12.00 -2.23 -9.73
N TRP A 133 -10.84 -2.46 -10.36
CA TRP A 133 -9.61 -2.81 -9.64
C TRP A 133 -9.19 -1.71 -8.68
N TYR A 134 -9.23 -0.46 -9.11
CA TYR A 134 -8.92 0.69 -8.27
C TYR A 134 -9.91 0.81 -7.10
N GLY A 135 -11.20 0.60 -7.35
CA GLY A 135 -12.22 0.56 -6.30
C GLY A 135 -11.96 -0.54 -5.26
N LEU A 136 -11.61 -1.76 -5.70
CA LEU A 136 -11.22 -2.85 -4.82
C LEU A 136 -10.01 -2.48 -3.96
N HIS A 137 -8.98 -1.90 -4.57
CA HIS A 137 -7.77 -1.45 -3.87
C HIS A 137 -8.11 -0.48 -2.73
N LEU A 138 -8.90 0.56 -3.01
CA LEU A 138 -9.27 1.58 -2.03
C LEU A 138 -10.11 0.99 -0.89
N VAL A 139 -11.14 0.19 -1.20
CA VAL A 139 -12.02 -0.39 -0.18
C VAL A 139 -11.24 -1.36 0.72
N ALA A 140 -10.41 -2.22 0.14
CA ALA A 140 -9.59 -3.16 0.90
C ALA A 140 -8.55 -2.44 1.78
N ALA A 141 -7.90 -1.40 1.26
CA ALA A 141 -6.96 -0.58 2.03
C ALA A 141 -7.65 0.10 3.23
N LEU A 142 -8.83 0.69 3.04
CA LEU A 142 -9.58 1.30 4.14
C LEU A 142 -10.00 0.28 5.20
N ALA A 143 -10.39 -0.93 4.79
CA ALA A 143 -10.72 -2.01 5.70
C ALA A 143 -9.50 -2.48 6.52
N VAL A 144 -8.32 -2.57 5.90
CA VAL A 144 -7.05 -2.84 6.60
C VAL A 144 -6.79 -1.77 7.67
N GLY A 145 -6.87 -0.49 7.29
CA GLY A 145 -6.68 0.63 8.21
C GLY A 145 -7.63 0.58 9.41
N ALA A 146 -8.92 0.33 9.16
CA ALA A 146 -9.92 0.20 10.21
C ALA A 146 -9.59 -0.94 11.18
N LEU A 147 -9.22 -2.12 10.69
CA LEU A 147 -8.85 -3.26 11.53
C LEU A 147 -7.60 -3.01 12.37
N LEU A 148 -6.57 -2.39 11.77
CA LEU A 148 -5.34 -2.02 12.48
C LEU A 148 -5.65 -1.03 13.61
N VAL A 149 -6.42 0.03 13.33
CA VAL A 149 -6.83 1.04 14.32
C VAL A 149 -7.68 0.41 15.44
N VAL A 150 -8.66 -0.45 15.10
CA VAL A 150 -9.49 -1.14 16.10
C VAL A 150 -8.64 -2.05 16.99
N SER A 151 -7.73 -2.83 16.41
CA SER A 151 -6.83 -3.70 17.16
C SER A 151 -5.90 -2.90 18.07
N SER A 152 -5.31 -1.82 17.54
CA SER A 152 -4.42 -0.90 18.25
C SER A 152 -5.14 -0.23 19.43
N ARG A 153 -6.36 0.30 19.23
CA ARG A 153 -7.20 0.87 20.31
C ARG A 153 -7.53 -0.15 21.41
N ARG A 154 -7.93 -1.36 21.04
CA ARG A 154 -8.24 -2.43 22.01
C ARG A 154 -7.01 -2.88 22.80
N GLU A 155 -5.83 -2.86 22.19
CA GLU A 155 -4.58 -3.18 22.89
C GLU A 155 -4.21 -2.07 23.87
N ALA A 156 -4.28 -0.80 23.45
CA ALA A 156 -3.98 0.34 24.31
C ALA A 156 -4.94 0.50 25.50
N ALA A 157 -6.19 0.07 25.36
CA ALA A 157 -7.14 0.04 26.48
C ALA A 157 -6.72 -0.95 27.59
N ARG A 158 -5.99 -2.03 27.24
CA ARG A 158 -5.48 -3.04 28.19
C ARG A 158 -4.09 -2.69 28.68
N GLN A 159 -3.25 -2.17 27.78
CA GLN A 159 -1.86 -1.86 28.04
C GLN A 159 -1.54 -0.48 27.45
N PRO A 160 -1.71 0.60 28.23
CA PRO A 160 -1.52 1.97 27.75
C PRO A 160 -0.14 2.22 27.14
N ARG A 161 -0.12 3.07 26.12
CA ARG A 161 1.10 3.50 25.44
C ARG A 161 1.82 4.52 26.32
N THR A 162 3.13 4.37 26.44
CA THR A 162 4.00 5.40 27.02
C THR A 162 4.66 6.19 25.90
N ALA A 163 5.11 7.42 26.18
CA ALA A 163 5.79 8.25 25.18
C ALA A 163 7.07 7.58 24.65
N GLY A 164 7.88 6.96 25.53
CA GLY A 164 9.09 6.24 25.13
C GLY A 164 8.79 5.04 24.23
N PHE A 165 7.70 4.30 24.53
CA PHE A 165 7.27 3.19 23.67
C PHE A 165 6.87 3.68 22.28
N VAL A 166 6.06 4.74 22.21
CA VAL A 166 5.66 5.35 20.93
C VAL A 166 6.88 5.79 20.13
N ALA A 167 7.81 6.53 20.75
CA ALA A 167 9.02 7.01 20.11
C ALA A 167 9.87 5.87 19.53
N VAL A 168 10.07 4.78 20.29
CA VAL A 168 10.82 3.61 19.82
C VAL A 168 10.11 2.94 18.64
N THR A 169 8.81 2.67 18.75
CA THR A 169 8.07 2.00 17.66
C THR A 169 8.01 2.84 16.40
N LEU A 170 7.84 4.16 16.52
CA LEU A 170 7.84 5.08 15.39
C LEU A 170 9.23 5.17 14.75
N GLY A 171 10.29 5.26 15.56
CA GLY A 171 11.67 5.28 15.08
C GLY A 171 12.05 4.00 14.33
N LEU A 172 11.64 2.83 14.85
CA LEU A 172 11.84 1.54 14.16
C LEU A 172 11.06 1.47 12.84
N SER A 173 9.80 1.94 12.82
CA SER A 173 9.03 2.02 11.57
C SER A 173 9.71 2.89 10.53
N ALA A 174 10.16 4.08 10.92
CA ALA A 174 10.87 5.00 10.02
C ALA A 174 12.17 4.37 9.50
N MET A 175 12.96 3.77 10.39
CA MET A 175 14.20 3.10 10.03
C MET A 175 13.97 1.97 9.00
N LEU A 176 12.96 1.12 9.21
CA LEU A 176 12.65 0.02 8.29
C LEU A 176 12.23 0.49 6.90
N ILE A 177 11.47 1.58 6.82
CA ILE A 177 10.99 2.13 5.55
C ILE A 177 12.16 2.59 4.65
N PHE A 178 13.26 3.08 5.23
CA PHE A 178 14.39 3.62 4.47
C PHE A 178 15.55 2.63 4.27
N LEU A 179 15.58 1.53 5.03
CA LEU A 179 16.64 0.51 4.94
C LEU A 179 16.36 -0.58 3.89
N VAL A 180 15.11 -0.71 3.44
CA VAL A 180 14.66 -1.66 2.41
C VAL A 180 14.30 -0.88 1.14
#